data_AF-A0AAW6HX13-F1
#
_entry.id   AF-A0AAW6HX13-F1
#
_cell.length_a   1.000
_cell.length_b   1.000
_cell.length_c   1.000
_cell.angle_alpha   90.00
_cell.angle_beta   90.00
_cell.angle_gamma   90.00
#
_symmetry.space_group_name_H-M   'P 1'
#
loop_
_entity.id
_entity.type
_entity.pdbx_description
1 polymer ?
#
loop_
_entity_poly.entity_id
_entity_poly.type
_entity_poly.pdbx_seq_one_letter_code
_entity_poly.pdbx_strand_id
1 'polypeptide(L)'
;MPYDPNVPGGSNKSGTTKVFPSEVLTDKEIRQYAEVWARGAPFKRMREGVYRADASDGTIVHLRSVSSSSNATKARWTIDIENNPKLREVTKEKVEFKFR
;
A
#
# COMPACT_ATOMS: atom_id res chain seq x y z
N MET A 1 -14.82 2.55 -11.48
CA MET A 1 -13.52 1.98 -11.07
C MET A 1 -12.73 3.12 -10.43
N PRO A 2 -12.41 3.13 -9.13
CA PRO A 2 -11.74 4.29 -8.57
C PRO A 2 -10.23 4.05 -8.65
N TYR A 3 -9.63 4.44 -9.78
CA TYR A 3 -8.25 4.96 -9.94
C TYR A 3 -7.68 4.64 -11.33
N ASP A 4 -7.26 5.67 -12.05
CA ASP A 4 -6.55 5.59 -13.33
C ASP A 4 -5.04 5.37 -13.06
N PRO A 5 -4.42 4.25 -13.52
CA PRO A 5 -3.01 3.97 -13.28
C PRO A 5 -2.02 4.99 -13.90
N ASN A 6 -2.50 5.92 -14.74
CA ASN A 6 -1.67 6.87 -15.49
C ASN A 6 -1.32 8.18 -14.75
N VAL A 7 -1.74 8.37 -13.49
CA VAL A 7 -1.32 9.57 -12.75
C VAL A 7 0.20 9.52 -12.51
N PRO A 8 0.99 10.55 -12.88
CA PRO A 8 2.45 10.56 -12.70
C PRO A 8 2.83 10.47 -11.22
N GLY A 9 3.06 9.24 -10.77
CA GLY A 9 3.55 8.93 -9.44
C GLY A 9 5.06 8.82 -9.42
N GLY A 10 5.71 9.37 -8.40
CA GLY A 10 7.15 9.19 -8.22
C GLY A 10 7.47 7.75 -7.81
N SER A 11 8.51 7.15 -8.37
CA SER A 11 9.03 5.85 -7.95
C SER A 11 10.42 5.99 -7.34
N ASN A 12 10.77 5.12 -6.39
CA ASN A 12 12.16 5.07 -5.90
C ASN A 12 13.08 4.39 -6.93
N LYS A 13 14.40 4.57 -6.77
CA LYS A 13 15.41 4.05 -7.71
C LYS A 13 15.40 2.51 -7.83
N SER A 14 14.95 1.80 -6.79
CA SER A 14 14.81 0.33 -6.79
C SER A 14 13.51 -0.18 -7.41
N GLY A 15 12.56 0.70 -7.75
CA GLY A 15 11.28 0.33 -8.37
C GLY A 15 10.29 -0.35 -7.43
N THR A 16 10.60 -0.49 -6.15
CA THR A 16 9.76 -1.17 -5.15
C THR A 16 8.79 -0.23 -4.44
N THR A 17 8.98 1.09 -4.57
CA THR A 17 8.06 2.09 -4.04
C THR A 17 7.42 2.88 -5.17
N LYS A 18 6.09 3.01 -5.14
CA LYS A 18 5.33 3.93 -5.99
C LYS A 18 4.55 4.92 -5.13
N VAL A 19 4.68 6.21 -5.45
CA VAL A 19 4.05 7.33 -4.74
C VAL A 19 2.92 7.88 -5.58
N PHE A 20 1.71 7.86 -5.07
CA PHE A 20 0.51 8.36 -5.74
C PHE A 20 0.11 9.73 -5.19
N PRO A 21 -0.19 10.72 -6.05
CA PRO A 21 -0.88 11.93 -5.61
C PRO A 21 -2.30 11.54 -5.15
N SER A 22 -2.56 11.64 -3.86
CA SER A 22 -3.82 11.28 -3.21
C SER A 22 -4.66 12.49 -2.81
N GLU A 23 -4.30 13.70 -3.28
CA GLU A 23 -5.14 14.89 -3.16
C GLU A 23 -6.56 14.66 -3.70
N VAL A 24 -6.71 13.74 -4.65
CA VAL A 24 -8.00 13.34 -5.25
C VAL A 24 -8.60 12.07 -4.65
N LEU A 25 -7.90 11.37 -3.75
CA LEU A 25 -8.35 10.12 -3.14
C LEU A 25 -8.74 10.34 -1.68
N THR A 26 -9.93 9.86 -1.33
CA THR A 26 -10.37 9.80 0.05
C THR A 26 -9.66 8.67 0.81
N ASP A 27 -9.56 8.80 2.14
CA ASP A 27 -9.07 7.73 3.01
C ASP A 27 -9.83 6.40 2.79
N LYS A 28 -11.12 6.48 2.44
CA LYS A 28 -11.96 5.31 2.14
C LYS A 28 -11.50 4.62 0.86
N GLU A 29 -11.22 5.36 -0.21
CA GLU A 29 -10.74 4.79 -1.47
C GLU A 29 -9.37 4.15 -1.30
N ILE A 30 -8.47 4.74 -0.52
CA ILE A 30 -7.17 4.16 -0.22
C ILE A 30 -7.31 2.84 0.56
N ARG A 31 -8.24 2.78 1.53
CA ARG A 31 -8.55 1.54 2.27
C ARG A 31 -9.13 0.47 1.35
N GLN A 32 -10.06 0.82 0.48
CA GLN A 32 -10.62 -0.10 -0.51
C GLN A 32 -9.55 -0.62 -1.48
N TYR A 33 -8.60 0.23 -1.88
CA TYR A 33 -7.47 -0.21 -2.68
C TYR A 33 -6.59 -1.22 -1.92
N ALA A 34 -6.39 -1.05 -0.61
CA ALA A 34 -5.69 -2.03 0.22
C ALA A 34 -6.46 -3.37 0.32
N GLU A 35 -7.79 -3.35 0.35
CA GLU A 35 -8.64 -4.55 0.36
C GLU A 35 -8.50 -5.38 -0.92
N VAL A 36 -8.29 -4.74 -2.08
CA VAL A 36 -8.01 -5.43 -3.34
C VAL A 36 -6.74 -6.28 -3.22
N TRP A 37 -5.69 -5.72 -2.62
CA TRP A 37 -4.43 -6.45 -2.38
C TRP A 37 -4.57 -7.53 -1.31
N ALA A 38 -5.41 -7.30 -0.30
CA ALA A 38 -5.72 -8.29 0.73
C ALA A 38 -6.63 -9.42 0.21
N ARG A 39 -7.13 -9.33 -1.03
CA ARG A 39 -8.06 -10.31 -1.65
C ARG A 39 -9.28 -10.61 -0.77
N GLY A 40 -9.82 -9.58 -0.12
CA GLY A 40 -10.96 -9.70 0.77
C GLY A 40 -10.65 -10.27 2.16
N ALA A 41 -9.38 -10.54 2.50
CA ALA A 41 -9.00 -10.88 3.86
C ALA A 41 -9.25 -9.68 4.80
N PRO A 42 -9.79 -9.91 6.01
CA PRO A 42 -10.13 -8.83 6.92
C PRO A 42 -8.87 -8.19 7.51
N PHE A 43 -8.84 -6.86 7.55
CA PHE A 43 -7.80 -6.11 8.25
C PHE A 43 -8.01 -6.15 9.77
N LYS A 44 -6.99 -6.59 10.50
CA LYS A 44 -6.91 -6.51 11.95
C LYS A 44 -6.05 -5.32 12.36
N ARG A 45 -6.51 -4.55 13.35
CA ARG A 45 -5.72 -3.47 13.94
C ARG A 45 -4.60 -4.07 14.78
N MET A 46 -3.36 -3.77 14.43
CA MET A 46 -2.18 -4.21 15.19
C MET A 46 -1.84 -3.19 16.28
N ARG A 47 -1.95 -1.91 15.94
CA ARG A 47 -1.86 -0.75 16.84
C ARG A 47 -2.55 0.43 16.19
N GLU A 48 -2.63 1.56 16.88
CA GLU A 48 -3.20 2.77 16.31
C GLU A 48 -2.48 3.15 15.01
N GLY A 49 -3.27 3.39 13.95
CA GLY A 49 -2.77 3.72 12.63
C GLY A 49 -2.05 2.60 11.86
N VAL A 50 -2.05 1.35 12.35
CA VAL A 50 -1.44 0.20 11.66
C VAL A 50 -2.37 -1.00 11.65
N TYR A 51 -2.69 -1.48 10.46
CA TYR A 51 -3.57 -2.60 10.20
C TYR A 51 -2.85 -3.65 9.35
N ARG A 52 -3.20 -4.92 9.54
CA ARG A 52 -2.64 -6.05 8.79
C ARG A 52 -3.75 -6.98 8.30
N ALA A 53 -3.65 -7.44 7.08
CA ALA A 53 -4.45 -8.53 6.53
C ALA A 53 -3.52 -9.62 5.98
N ASP A 54 -3.89 -10.87 6.23
CA ASP A 54 -3.19 -12.05 5.74
C ASP A 54 -4.11 -12.77 4.74
N ALA A 55 -3.75 -12.71 3.46
CA ALA A 55 -4.52 -13.33 2.39
C ALA A 55 -4.23 -14.84 2.28
N SER A 56 -5.18 -15.58 1.73
CA SER A 56 -5.07 -17.05 1.60
C SER A 56 -3.94 -17.50 0.67
N ASP A 57 -3.45 -16.63 -0.21
CA ASP A 57 -2.32 -16.92 -1.11
C ASP A 57 -0.95 -16.64 -0.48
N GLY A 58 -0.92 -16.32 0.83
CA GLY A 58 0.29 -15.97 1.57
C GLY A 58 0.68 -14.49 1.46
N THR A 59 -0.05 -13.68 0.69
CA THR A 59 0.17 -12.22 0.66
C THR A 59 -0.10 -11.62 2.04
N ILE A 60 0.83 -10.81 2.53
CA ILE A 60 0.64 -10.00 3.73
C ILE A 60 0.52 -8.55 3.30
N VAL A 61 -0.56 -7.89 3.73
CA VAL A 61 -0.81 -6.48 3.44
C VAL A 61 -0.82 -5.69 4.73
N HIS A 62 0.04 -4.67 4.82
CA HIS A 62 -0.01 -3.69 5.90
C HIS A 62 -0.58 -2.37 5.39
N LEU A 63 -1.57 -1.83 6.10
CA LEU A 63 -2.11 -0.50 5.86
C LEU A 63 -1.71 0.41 7.03
N ARG A 64 -0.98 1.49 6.75
CA ARG A 64 -0.39 2.38 7.77
C ARG A 64 -0.75 3.84 7.51
N SER A 65 -1.31 4.54 8.50
CA SER A 65 -1.41 6.01 8.53
C SER A 65 -0.26 6.66 9.29
N VAL A 66 0.62 5.84 9.88
CA VAL A 66 1.83 6.28 10.58
C VAL A 66 3.06 5.65 9.92
N SER A 67 4.02 6.50 9.57
CA SER A 67 5.22 6.12 8.84
C SER A 67 6.40 6.91 9.37
N SER A 68 7.54 6.26 9.64
CA SER A 68 8.78 6.95 10.02
C SER A 68 9.29 7.90 8.94
N SER A 69 8.84 7.72 7.70
CA SER A 69 9.15 8.59 6.55
C SER A 69 8.03 9.57 6.20
N SER A 70 7.01 9.72 7.06
CA SER A 70 5.89 10.65 6.80
C SER A 70 6.37 12.09 6.65
N ASN A 71 7.34 12.55 7.44
CA ASN A 71 7.88 13.91 7.34
C ASN A 71 8.61 14.16 6.01
N ALA A 72 9.23 13.13 5.42
CA ALA A 72 9.95 13.25 4.14
C ALA A 72 9.02 13.10 2.92
N THR A 73 7.99 12.25 3.02
CA THR A 73 7.12 11.89 1.89
C THR A 73 5.76 12.56 1.92
N LYS A 74 5.38 13.17 3.06
CA LYS A 74 4.04 13.71 3.36
C LYS A 74 2.90 12.71 3.12
N ALA A 75 3.21 11.42 3.10
CA ALA A 75 2.23 10.38 2.83
C ALA A 75 1.21 10.28 3.98
N ARG A 76 -0.07 10.36 3.63
CA ARG A 76 -1.22 10.17 4.52
C ARG A 76 -1.45 8.70 4.85
N TRP A 77 -1.23 7.84 3.85
CA TRP A 77 -1.33 6.39 3.98
C TRP A 77 -0.20 5.69 3.23
N THR A 78 0.16 4.52 3.73
CA THR A 78 1.11 3.61 3.09
C THR A 78 0.53 2.20 3.09
N ILE A 79 0.59 1.53 1.94
CA ILE A 79 0.26 0.11 1.81
C ILE A 79 1.57 -0.63 1.53
N ASP A 80 1.92 -1.57 2.39
CA ASP A 80 3.00 -2.51 2.14
C ASP A 80 2.44 -3.85 1.70
N ILE A 81 3.10 -4.46 0.72
CA ILE A 81 2.77 -5.79 0.24
C ILE A 81 4.01 -6.68 0.34
N GLU A 82 3.85 -7.77 1.06
CA GLU A 82 4.86 -8.78 1.27
C GLU A 82 4.34 -10.14 0.82
N ASN A 83 5.26 -11.01 0.39
CA ASN A 83 4.99 -12.41 0.08
C ASN A 83 3.94 -12.68 -1.00
N ASN A 84 3.54 -11.66 -1.77
CA ASN A 84 2.62 -11.85 -2.89
C ASN A 84 3.26 -12.74 -3.97
N PRO A 85 2.63 -13.86 -4.35
CA PRO A 85 3.20 -14.80 -5.32
C PRO A 85 3.57 -14.15 -6.67
N LYS A 86 2.74 -13.24 -7.17
CA LYS A 86 2.99 -12.56 -8.45
C LYS A 86 4.11 -11.53 -8.34
N LEU A 87 4.16 -10.76 -7.26
CA LEU A 87 5.24 -9.78 -7.06
C LEU A 87 6.58 -10.47 -6.83
N ARG A 88 6.59 -11.67 -6.23
CA ARG A 88 7.81 -12.47 -6.02
C ARG A 88 8.50 -12.93 -7.31
N GLU A 89 7.79 -12.96 -8.43
CA GLU A 89 8.38 -13.19 -9.75
C GLU A 89 9.25 -12.00 -10.21
N VAL A 90 8.97 -10.80 -9.68
CA VAL A 90 9.64 -9.54 -10.06
C VAL A 90 10.63 -9.07 -8.99
N THR A 91 10.27 -9.18 -7.71
CA THR A 91 11.09 -8.73 -6.59
C THR A 91 10.86 -9.59 -5.35
N LYS A 92 11.94 -9.85 -4.60
CA LYS A 92 11.85 -10.48 -3.28
C LYS A 92 11.65 -9.46 -2.15
N GLU A 93 11.75 -8.18 -2.48
CA GLU A 93 11.57 -7.09 -1.53
C GLU A 93 10.09 -6.78 -1.30
N LYS A 94 9.84 -6.07 -0.20
CA LYS A 94 8.54 -5.49 0.09
C LYS A 94 8.21 -4.41 -0.95
N VAL A 95 7.01 -4.46 -1.51
CA VAL A 95 6.49 -3.40 -2.37
C VAL A 95 5.71 -2.40 -1.52
N GLU A 96 5.96 -1.11 -1.72
CA GLU A 96 5.38 -0.02 -0.93
C GLU A 96 4.61 0.97 -1.83
N PHE A 97 3.36 1.23 -1.49
CA PHE A 97 2.53 2.25 -2.11
C PHE A 97 2.31 3.40 -1.14
N LYS A 98 2.75 4.60 -1.49
CA LYS A 98 2.55 5.81 -0.67
C LYS A 98 1.50 6.72 -1.28
N PHE A 99 0.59 7.23 -0.46
CA PHE A 99 -0.47 8.14 -0.87
C PHE A 99 -0.20 9.50 -0.22
N ARG A 100 0.24 10.48 -1.02
CA ARG A 100 0.59 11.85 -0.57
C ARG A 100 -0.55 12.83 -0.75
#